data_AF-M9M1K0-F1
#
_entry.id   AF-M9M1K0-F1
#
_cell.length_a   1.000
_cell.length_b   1.000
_cell.length_c   1.000
_cell.angle_alpha   90.00
_cell.angle_beta   90.00
_cell.angle_gamma   90.00
#
_symmetry.space_group_name_H-M   'P 1'
#
loop_
_entity.id
_entity.type
_entity.pdbx_description
1 polymer ?
#
loop_
_entity_poly.entity_id
_entity_poly.type
_entity_poly.pdbx_seq_one_letter_code
_entity_poly.pdbx_strand_id
1 'polypeptide(L)'
;MIRGLYTAAAGMVTQQRRHDTVTNNVANLQTPGYKAVTEVSRSFPEMMLTLMGDDPAQGQQIGRLSTGVFAEESRLMFTQGDLQETKQPGDFALLSDIQVPGVTFDATGKSQDANGNPVFQPEAFFTVQSGDEIMYTRDGRFHVNAQNELVTSDGSLVLNRNNAPIVLENEQALEFIQVNGEGQLFDTRTRTPIAGGDLLISRVDNPNDLLRAGNGRFRLQQGAAQATPVAAGDAVEVRQGVLERSNVDSAQSMVDMMTAYRAYEANQKMVQFYDKTLDKAVNEVGRV
;
A
#
# COMPACT_ATOMS: atom_id res chain seq x y z
N MET A 1 19.11 13.80 31.20
CA MET A 1 19.12 14.67 30.00
C MET A 1 19.33 13.90 28.70
N ILE A 2 20.35 13.05 28.59
CA ILE A 2 20.67 12.32 27.34
C ILE A 2 19.50 11.48 26.79
N ARG A 3 18.71 10.83 27.65
CA ARG A 3 17.53 10.05 27.23
C ARG A 3 16.43 10.91 26.58
N GLY A 4 16.21 12.13 27.08
CA GLY A 4 15.22 13.06 26.49
C GLY A 4 15.61 13.52 25.09
N LEU A 5 16.92 13.69 24.84
CA LEU A 5 17.47 13.97 23.51
C LEU A 5 17.21 12.81 22.54
N TYR A 6 17.44 11.56 22.98
CA TYR A 6 17.16 10.37 22.16
C TYR A 6 15.67 10.19 21.87
N THR A 7 14.80 10.42 22.84
CA THR A 7 13.35 10.36 22.64
C THR A 7 12.88 11.44 21.65
N ALA A 8 13.38 12.68 21.78
CA ALA A 8 13.08 13.76 20.84
C ALA A 8 13.62 13.45 19.43
N ALA A 9 14.84 12.92 19.32
CA ALA A 9 15.45 12.52 18.05
C ALA A 9 14.67 11.37 17.37
N ALA A 10 14.30 10.33 18.12
CA ALA A 10 13.48 9.23 17.61
C ALA A 10 12.10 9.72 17.16
N GLY A 11 11.50 10.65 17.91
CA GLY A 11 10.28 11.34 17.52
C GLY A 11 10.44 12.12 16.21
N MET A 12 11.52 12.90 16.05
CA MET A 12 11.81 13.64 14.81
C MET A 12 11.95 12.69 13.61
N VAL A 13 12.75 11.63 13.73
CA VAL A 13 12.94 10.65 12.65
C VAL A 13 11.62 9.98 12.26
N THR A 14 10.78 9.65 13.25
CA THR A 14 9.45 9.07 13.01
C THR A 14 8.53 10.05 12.28
N GLN A 15 8.50 11.32 12.69
CA GLN A 15 7.66 12.32 12.01
C GLN A 15 8.18 12.66 10.60
N GLN A 16 9.50 12.63 10.40
CA GLN A 16 10.09 12.79 9.07
C GLN A 16 9.64 11.66 8.14
N ARG A 17 9.71 10.40 8.59
CA ARG A 17 9.22 9.25 7.81
C ARG A 17 7.73 9.36 7.49
N ARG A 18 6.90 9.73 8.47
CA ARG A 18 5.47 9.98 8.24
C ARG A 18 5.25 11.06 7.19
N HIS A 19 5.99 12.16 7.27
CA HIS A 19 5.92 13.24 6.30
C HIS A 19 6.30 12.76 4.88
N ASP A 20 7.39 11.99 4.76
CA ASP A 20 7.86 11.45 3.49
C ASP A 20 6.84 10.47 2.88
N THR A 21 6.26 9.59 3.70
CA THR A 21 5.21 8.65 3.28
C THR A 21 3.96 9.37 2.79
N VAL A 22 3.50 10.40 3.52
CA VAL A 22 2.36 11.21 3.09
C VAL A 22 2.67 11.98 1.81
N THR A 23 3.88 12.52 1.68
CA THR A 23 4.34 13.20 0.45
C THR A 23 4.32 12.26 -0.75
N ASN A 24 4.81 11.03 -0.58
CA ASN A 24 4.79 10.00 -1.61
C ASN A 24 3.36 9.64 -2.03
N ASN A 25 2.42 9.54 -1.08
CA ASN A 25 1.01 9.30 -1.40
C ASN A 25 0.40 10.45 -2.22
N VAL A 26 0.66 11.70 -1.84
CA VAL A 26 0.16 12.88 -2.57
C VAL A 26 0.75 12.94 -3.98
N ALA A 27 2.04 12.64 -4.14
CA ALA A 27 2.72 12.63 -5.44
C ALA A 27 2.10 11.60 -6.41
N ASN A 28 1.60 10.48 -5.89
CA ASN A 28 0.97 9.42 -6.68
C ASN A 28 -0.56 9.48 -6.69
N LEU A 29 -1.17 10.59 -6.28
CA LEU A 29 -2.64 10.73 -6.23
C LEU A 29 -3.31 10.62 -7.61
N GLN A 30 -2.59 10.97 -8.68
CA GLN A 30 -3.07 10.85 -10.06
C GLN A 30 -2.68 9.53 -10.72
N THR A 31 -1.91 8.68 -10.04
CA THR A 31 -1.51 7.38 -10.56
C THR A 31 -2.69 6.41 -10.43
N PRO A 32 -3.21 5.86 -11.55
CA PRO A 32 -4.30 4.89 -11.50
C PRO A 32 -3.88 3.63 -10.71
N GLY A 33 -4.81 3.04 -9.98
CA GLY A 33 -4.56 1.82 -9.19
C GLY A 33 -3.56 1.98 -8.03
N TYR A 34 -3.11 3.20 -7.71
CA TYR A 34 -2.17 3.41 -6.59
C TYR A 34 -2.85 3.15 -5.24
N LYS A 35 -2.22 2.29 -4.43
CA LYS A 35 -2.63 1.98 -3.07
C LYS A 35 -1.82 2.78 -2.04
N ALA A 36 -2.50 3.59 -1.26
CA ALA A 36 -1.94 4.47 -0.24
C ALA A 36 -1.10 3.68 0.75
N VAL A 37 -0.01 4.30 1.20
CA VAL A 37 0.86 3.73 2.22
C VAL A 37 0.57 4.42 3.54
N THR A 38 0.32 3.67 4.60
CA THR A 38 0.18 4.20 5.96
C THR A 38 1.35 3.75 6.81
N GLU A 39 1.88 4.64 7.64
CA GLU A 39 2.92 4.29 8.62
C GLU A 39 2.29 3.88 9.94
N VAL A 40 2.68 2.71 10.44
CA VAL A 40 2.36 2.29 11.80
C VAL A 40 3.53 2.63 12.70
N SER A 41 3.31 3.53 13.66
CA SER A 41 4.28 3.82 14.71
C SER A 41 4.08 2.88 15.89
N ARG A 42 5.18 2.42 16.48
CA ARG A 42 5.17 1.69 17.75
C ARG A 42 6.06 2.40 18.76
N SER A 43 5.65 2.34 20.02
CA SER A 43 6.52 2.71 21.13
C SER A 43 7.52 1.58 21.39
N PHE A 44 8.74 1.93 21.82
CA PHE A 44 9.66 0.93 22.34
C PHE A 44 9.02 0.13 23.50
N PRO A 45 9.50 -1.10 23.76
CA PRO A 45 9.10 -1.85 24.94
C PRO A 45 9.28 -1.01 26.20
N GLU A 46 8.22 -0.96 27.00
CA GLU A 46 8.21 -0.17 28.21
C GLU A 46 9.14 -0.79 29.25
N MET A 47 10.00 0.03 29.85
CA MET A 47 10.82 -0.39 30.97
C MET A 47 9.98 -0.34 32.24
N MET A 48 10.06 -1.39 33.07
CA MET A 48 9.40 -1.42 34.37
C MET A 48 10.22 -0.59 35.37
N LEU A 49 9.59 0.41 35.98
CA LEU A 49 10.21 1.22 37.03
C LEU A 49 9.92 0.62 38.41
N THR A 50 10.98 0.32 39.14
CA THR A 50 10.93 -0.15 40.53
C THR A 50 11.52 0.90 41.46
N LEU A 51 10.85 1.16 42.58
CA LEU A 51 11.39 2.04 43.62
C LEU A 51 12.64 1.39 44.25
N MET A 52 13.78 2.08 44.23
CA MET A 52 14.96 1.70 45.01
C MET A 52 14.98 2.54 46.30
N GLY A 53 14.59 1.92 47.40
CA GLY A 53 14.65 2.45 48.76
C GLY A 53 15.37 1.47 49.71
N ASP A 54 15.43 1.82 51.01
CA ASP A 54 16.25 1.17 52.04
C ASP A 54 15.93 -0.31 52.32
N ASP A 55 14.80 -0.83 51.82
CA ASP A 55 14.40 -2.23 51.96
C ASP A 55 14.24 -2.91 50.58
N PRO A 56 15.23 -3.72 50.13
CA PRO A 56 15.24 -4.35 48.81
C PRO A 56 14.15 -5.42 48.63
N ALA A 57 13.42 -5.80 49.68
CA ALA A 57 12.33 -6.77 49.62
C ALA A 57 10.98 -6.18 49.19
N GLN A 58 10.82 -4.84 49.18
CA GLN A 58 9.57 -4.15 48.82
C GLN A 58 9.75 -3.18 47.66
N GLY A 59 10.28 -3.67 46.53
CA GLY A 59 10.32 -2.91 45.29
C GLY A 59 8.90 -2.59 44.79
N GLN A 60 8.31 -1.52 45.29
CA GLN A 60 6.98 -1.10 44.89
C GLN A 60 7.01 -0.62 43.43
N GLN A 61 6.14 -1.20 42.61
CA GLN A 61 6.07 -0.91 41.19
C GLN A 61 5.49 0.50 41.00
N ILE A 62 6.29 1.41 40.44
CA ILE A 62 5.91 2.82 40.25
C ILE A 62 5.17 3.00 38.91
N GLY A 63 5.44 2.12 37.93
CA GLY A 63 4.78 2.14 36.64
C GLY A 63 5.71 1.71 35.52
N ARG A 64 5.35 2.14 34.31
CA ARG A 64 6.04 1.81 33.07
C ARG A 64 6.57 3.07 32.41
N LEU A 65 7.76 2.99 31.82
CA LEU A 65 8.38 4.10 31.11
C LEU A 65 8.65 3.71 29.65
N SER A 66 8.06 4.44 28.71
CA SER A 66 8.39 4.31 27.29
C SER A 66 9.73 5.00 27.00
N THR A 67 10.60 4.33 26.24
CA THR A 67 11.95 4.81 25.93
C THR A 67 12.03 5.54 24.59
N GLY A 68 10.94 5.58 23.81
CA GLY A 68 10.86 6.26 22.53
C GLY A 68 9.79 5.69 21.60
N VAL A 69 9.72 6.24 20.39
CA VAL A 69 8.80 5.82 19.32
C VAL A 69 9.58 5.63 18.02
N PHE A 70 9.22 4.61 17.25
CA PHE A 70 9.78 4.33 15.92
C PHE A 70 8.65 4.05 14.93
N ALA A 71 8.81 4.54 13.70
CA ALA A 71 8.05 4.03 12.55
C ALA A 71 8.64 2.66 12.19
N GLU A 72 7.87 1.59 12.43
CA GLU A 72 8.32 0.21 12.26
C GLU A 72 8.15 -0.24 10.81
N GLU A 73 6.97 0.00 10.22
CA GLU A 73 6.67 -0.51 8.89
C GLU A 73 5.58 0.33 8.19
N SER A 74 5.76 0.54 6.90
CA SER A 74 4.75 1.14 6.04
C SER A 74 3.89 0.02 5.46
N ARG A 75 2.57 0.07 5.67
CA ARG A 75 1.61 -0.91 5.16
C ARG A 75 0.83 -0.31 4.00
N LEU A 76 0.57 -1.12 2.97
CA LEU A 76 -0.30 -0.77 1.87
C LEU A 76 -1.76 -0.85 2.34
N MET A 77 -2.55 0.18 2.02
CA MET A 77 -3.99 0.20 2.24
C MET A 77 -4.65 -0.20 0.94
N PHE A 78 -5.28 -1.38 0.95
CA PHE A 78 -5.76 -2.00 -0.28
C PHE A 78 -7.19 -1.61 -0.66
N THR A 79 -7.87 -0.80 0.16
CA THR A 79 -9.22 -0.27 -0.14
C THR A 79 -9.36 0.25 -1.57
N GLN A 80 -10.49 -0.05 -2.20
CA GLN A 80 -10.77 0.39 -3.57
C GLN A 80 -10.87 1.91 -3.64
N GLY A 81 -10.22 2.51 -4.63
CA GLY A 81 -10.33 3.94 -4.91
C GLY A 81 -11.57 4.29 -5.75
N ASP A 82 -11.78 5.58 -5.99
CA ASP A 82 -12.88 6.03 -6.83
C ASP A 82 -12.72 5.54 -8.27
N LEU A 83 -13.82 5.11 -8.89
CA LEU A 83 -13.84 4.73 -10.30
C LEU A 83 -14.10 5.97 -11.16
N GLN A 84 -13.21 6.25 -12.11
CA GLN A 84 -13.34 7.35 -13.06
C GLN A 84 -13.64 6.80 -14.45
N GLU A 85 -14.78 7.21 -15.03
CA GLU A 85 -15.12 6.88 -16.41
C GLU A 85 -14.26 7.72 -17.37
N THR A 86 -13.44 7.07 -18.17
CA THR A 86 -12.55 7.69 -19.17
C THR A 86 -13.05 7.51 -20.59
N LYS A 87 -13.91 6.51 -20.82
CA LYS A 87 -14.44 6.09 -22.13
C LYS A 87 -13.37 5.67 -23.13
N GLN A 88 -12.14 5.43 -22.66
CA GLN A 88 -11.05 4.92 -23.50
C GLN A 88 -11.14 3.39 -23.57
N PRO A 89 -10.99 2.79 -24.76
CA PRO A 89 -11.09 1.33 -24.91
C PRO A 89 -9.96 0.56 -24.22
N GLY A 90 -8.79 1.19 -24.03
CA GLY A 90 -7.64 0.59 -23.33
C GLY A 90 -7.64 0.76 -21.81
N ASP A 91 -8.66 1.41 -21.26
CA ASP A 91 -8.77 1.65 -19.82
C ASP A 91 -9.69 0.60 -19.18
N PHE A 92 -9.16 -0.11 -18.20
CA PHE A 92 -9.86 -1.15 -17.46
C PHE A 92 -9.81 -0.89 -15.96
N ALA A 93 -10.89 -1.26 -15.27
CA ALA A 93 -10.97 -1.25 -13.82
C ALA A 93 -11.40 -2.63 -13.32
N LEU A 94 -10.77 -3.07 -12.22
CA LEU A 94 -11.16 -4.28 -11.50
C LEU A 94 -12.07 -3.88 -10.34
N LEU A 95 -13.28 -4.42 -10.33
CA LEU A 95 -14.12 -4.41 -9.14
C LEU A 95 -13.95 -5.77 -8.49
N SER A 96 -13.45 -5.78 -7.25
CA SER A 96 -13.24 -7.00 -6.48
C SER A 96 -13.94 -6.84 -5.15
N ASP A 97 -14.99 -7.62 -4.91
CA ASP A 97 -15.64 -7.75 -3.61
C ASP A 97 -15.61 -9.21 -3.17
N ILE A 98 -14.40 -9.76 -3.04
CA ILE A 98 -14.21 -11.17 -2.73
C ILE A 98 -14.58 -11.37 -1.26
N GLN A 99 -15.75 -11.99 -1.04
CA GLN A 99 -16.23 -12.34 0.29
C GLN A 99 -15.60 -13.66 0.73
N VAL A 100 -15.07 -13.69 1.96
CA VAL A 100 -14.60 -14.92 2.58
C VAL A 100 -15.77 -15.51 3.39
N PRO A 101 -16.21 -16.75 3.09
CA PRO A 101 -17.35 -17.35 3.79
C PRO A 101 -17.16 -17.35 5.32
N GLY A 102 -18.13 -16.79 6.04
CA GLY A 102 -18.13 -16.75 7.52
C GLY A 102 -17.36 -15.58 8.15
N VAL A 103 -16.84 -14.65 7.33
CA VAL A 103 -16.07 -13.49 7.80
C VAL A 103 -16.71 -12.21 7.26
N THR A 104 -17.02 -11.26 8.13
CA THR A 104 -17.45 -9.91 7.73
C THR A 104 -16.28 -8.96 7.88
N PHE A 105 -15.85 -8.36 6.77
CA PHE A 105 -14.77 -7.37 6.77
C PHE A 105 -15.27 -6.01 7.26
N ASP A 106 -14.42 -5.32 8.04
CA ASP A 106 -14.62 -3.91 8.35
C ASP A 106 -14.31 -3.02 7.14
N ALA A 107 -14.57 -1.72 7.24
CA ALA A 107 -14.28 -0.74 6.17
C ALA A 107 -12.79 -0.64 5.80
N THR A 108 -11.90 -1.27 6.57
CA THR A 108 -10.45 -1.34 6.31
C THR A 108 -10.02 -2.67 5.70
N GLY A 109 -10.96 -3.56 5.37
CA GLY A 109 -10.69 -4.87 4.80
C GLY A 109 -10.11 -5.87 5.80
N LYS A 110 -10.27 -5.62 7.10
CA LYS A 110 -9.78 -6.49 8.18
C LYS A 110 -10.93 -7.19 8.85
N SER A 111 -10.69 -8.42 9.27
CA SER A 111 -11.58 -9.16 10.14
C SER A 111 -10.80 -10.15 11.00
N GLN A 112 -11.49 -10.82 11.91
CA GLN A 112 -10.93 -11.93 12.66
C GLN A 112 -11.72 -13.19 12.34
N ASP A 113 -11.04 -14.30 12.15
CA ASP A 113 -11.70 -15.61 12.03
C ASP A 113 -12.34 -16.01 13.38
N ALA A 114 -13.08 -17.12 13.38
CA ALA A 114 -13.68 -17.70 14.58
C ALA A 114 -12.63 -18.10 15.66
N ASN A 115 -11.34 -18.12 15.33
CA ASN A 115 -10.22 -18.47 16.20
C ASN A 115 -9.42 -17.24 16.68
N GLY A 116 -9.81 -16.02 16.29
CA GLY A 116 -9.13 -14.77 16.65
C GLY A 116 -7.90 -14.43 15.80
N ASN A 117 -7.65 -15.14 14.69
CA ASN A 117 -6.56 -14.80 13.77
C ASN A 117 -7.01 -13.68 12.82
N PRO A 118 -6.12 -12.73 12.48
CA PRO A 118 -6.42 -11.68 11.52
C PRO A 118 -6.63 -12.28 10.11
N VAL A 119 -7.77 -12.01 9.52
CA VAL A 119 -8.09 -12.31 8.13
C VAL A 119 -8.18 -11.00 7.37
N PHE A 120 -7.54 -10.96 6.20
CA PHE A 120 -7.59 -9.82 5.30
C PHE A 120 -8.50 -10.13 4.12
N GLN A 121 -9.16 -9.10 3.60
CA GLN A 121 -10.00 -9.24 2.42
C GLN A 121 -9.12 -9.60 1.21
N PRO A 122 -9.40 -10.70 0.50
CA PRO A 122 -8.68 -11.05 -0.72
C PRO A 122 -8.91 -10.01 -1.81
N GLU A 123 -7.88 -9.83 -2.63
CA GLU A 123 -7.90 -8.82 -3.69
C GLU A 123 -7.50 -9.39 -5.04
N ALA A 124 -8.08 -8.83 -6.10
CA ALA A 124 -7.84 -9.23 -7.47
C ALA A 124 -6.92 -8.21 -8.17
N PHE A 125 -5.92 -8.68 -8.90
CA PHE A 125 -4.97 -7.84 -9.61
C PHE A 125 -4.84 -8.30 -11.06
N PHE A 126 -4.50 -7.37 -11.95
CA PHE A 126 -4.02 -7.72 -13.28
C PHE A 126 -2.62 -8.31 -13.17
N THR A 127 -2.38 -9.37 -13.94
CA THR A 127 -1.09 -10.04 -13.96
C THR A 127 -0.28 -9.55 -15.15
N VAL A 128 0.89 -9.00 -14.87
CA VAL A 128 1.78 -8.43 -15.88
C VAL A 128 3.16 -9.03 -15.76
N GLN A 129 3.88 -9.14 -16.86
CA GLN A 129 5.24 -9.63 -16.92
C GLN A 129 6.18 -8.47 -17.21
N SER A 130 7.20 -8.30 -16.36
CA SER A 130 8.28 -7.34 -16.56
C SER A 130 9.60 -8.10 -16.63
N GLY A 131 10.15 -8.25 -17.83
CA GLY A 131 11.28 -9.15 -18.06
C GLY A 131 10.89 -10.60 -17.81
N ASP A 132 11.60 -11.28 -16.90
CA ASP A 132 11.33 -12.68 -16.52
C ASP A 132 10.48 -12.79 -15.23
N GLU A 133 10.07 -11.67 -14.63
CA GLU A 133 9.30 -11.65 -13.39
C GLU A 133 7.81 -11.37 -13.63
N ILE A 134 6.96 -12.17 -12.99
CA ILE A 134 5.51 -11.92 -12.91
C ILE A 134 5.26 -10.91 -11.79
N MET A 135 4.56 -9.84 -12.12
CA MET A 135 4.15 -8.76 -11.24
C MET A 135 2.63 -8.58 -11.31
N TYR A 136 2.09 -7.89 -10.31
CA TYR A 136 0.67 -7.64 -10.15
C TYR A 136 0.40 -6.14 -10.16
N THR A 137 -0.68 -5.69 -10.78
CA THR A 137 -1.05 -4.27 -10.80
C THR A 137 -2.55 -4.08 -10.71
N ARG A 138 -2.97 -2.95 -10.12
CA ARG A 138 -4.34 -2.44 -10.19
C ARG A 138 -4.50 -1.38 -11.28
N ASP A 139 -3.40 -0.90 -11.86
CA ASP A 139 -3.44 0.01 -12.99
C ASP A 139 -3.93 -0.77 -14.22
N GLY A 140 -5.11 -0.40 -14.72
CA GLY A 140 -5.68 -0.97 -15.93
C GLY A 140 -5.56 -0.06 -17.14
N ARG A 141 -4.66 0.92 -17.14
CA ARG A 141 -4.31 1.68 -18.34
C ARG A 141 -3.40 0.84 -19.24
N PHE A 142 -3.99 0.21 -20.23
CA PHE A 142 -3.28 -0.61 -21.21
C PHE A 142 -3.27 0.05 -22.59
N HIS A 143 -2.18 -0.16 -23.30
CA HIS A 143 -2.02 0.26 -24.68
C HIS A 143 -1.37 -0.86 -25.47
N VAL A 144 -1.36 -0.73 -26.80
CA VAL A 144 -0.82 -1.73 -27.69
C VAL A 144 0.51 -1.23 -28.24
N ASN A 145 1.56 -2.05 -28.13
CA ASN A 145 2.88 -1.72 -28.64
C ASN A 145 2.99 -2.00 -30.16
N ALA A 146 4.15 -1.75 -30.76
CA ALA A 146 4.39 -2.00 -32.18
C ALA A 146 4.39 -3.49 -32.59
N GLN A 147 4.45 -4.40 -31.60
CA GLN A 147 4.35 -5.85 -31.77
C GLN A 147 2.91 -6.36 -31.63
N ASN A 148 1.95 -5.43 -31.47
CA ASN A 148 0.54 -5.69 -31.17
C ASN A 148 0.30 -6.40 -29.83
N GLU A 149 1.22 -6.28 -28.88
CA GLU A 149 1.05 -6.84 -27.55
C GLU A 149 0.39 -5.81 -26.64
N LEU A 150 -0.50 -6.27 -25.75
CA LEU A 150 -1.10 -5.44 -24.73
C LEU A 150 -0.07 -5.17 -23.62
N VAL A 151 0.29 -3.90 -23.44
CA VAL A 151 1.29 -3.45 -22.49
C VAL A 151 0.75 -2.37 -21.56
N THR A 152 1.27 -2.32 -20.35
CA THR A 152 1.05 -1.22 -19.40
C THR A 152 1.87 0.02 -19.77
N SER A 153 1.57 1.17 -19.15
CA SER A 153 2.28 2.45 -19.38
C SER A 153 3.81 2.39 -19.19
N ASP A 154 4.31 1.46 -18.38
CA ASP A 154 5.73 1.20 -18.12
C ASP A 154 6.34 0.15 -19.06
N GLY A 155 5.57 -0.41 -19.99
CA GLY A 155 6.02 -1.40 -20.97
C GLY A 155 6.00 -2.85 -20.49
N SER A 156 5.34 -3.13 -19.36
CA SER A 156 5.15 -4.51 -18.89
C SER A 156 4.05 -5.20 -19.72
N LEU A 157 4.25 -6.46 -20.06
CA LEU A 157 3.33 -7.25 -20.90
C LEU A 157 2.15 -7.75 -20.07
N VAL A 158 0.93 -7.57 -20.54
CA VAL A 158 -0.26 -8.10 -19.87
C VAL A 158 -0.44 -9.57 -20.24
N LEU A 159 -0.57 -10.43 -19.23
CA LEU A 159 -0.67 -11.88 -19.42
C LEU A 159 -2.12 -12.34 -19.55
N ASN A 160 -2.30 -13.41 -20.33
CA ASN A 160 -3.55 -14.14 -20.43
C ASN A 160 -3.63 -15.31 -19.45
N ARG A 161 -4.80 -15.95 -19.36
CA ARG A 161 -5.02 -17.11 -18.45
C ARG A 161 -4.03 -18.27 -18.62
N ASN A 162 -3.32 -18.36 -19.75
CA ASN A 162 -2.29 -19.36 -20.02
C ASN A 162 -0.87 -18.87 -19.70
N ASN A 163 -0.72 -17.74 -19.00
CA ASN A 163 0.56 -17.06 -18.74
C ASN A 163 1.33 -16.64 -20.01
N ALA A 164 0.63 -16.43 -21.13
CA ALA A 164 1.23 -15.89 -22.35
C ALA A 164 0.85 -14.41 -22.52
N PRO A 165 1.70 -13.56 -23.11
CA PRO A 165 1.34 -12.20 -23.47
C PRO A 165 0.10 -12.15 -24.36
N ILE A 166 -0.77 -11.17 -24.14
CA ILE A 166 -1.93 -10.95 -25.01
C ILE A 166 -1.44 -10.25 -26.28
N VAL A 167 -1.52 -10.95 -27.40
CA VAL A 167 -1.22 -10.41 -28.73
C VAL A 167 -2.53 -10.19 -29.47
N LEU A 168 -2.73 -8.97 -29.93
CA LEU A 168 -3.84 -8.62 -30.81
C LEU A 168 -3.38 -8.80 -32.26
N GLU A 169 -4.19 -9.40 -33.10
CA GLU A 169 -3.85 -9.51 -34.52
C GLU A 169 -4.00 -8.14 -35.21
N ASN A 170 -3.13 -7.83 -36.19
CA ASN A 170 -2.98 -6.52 -36.86
C ASN A 170 -4.29 -5.86 -37.36
N GLU A 171 -5.38 -6.60 -37.46
CA GLU A 171 -6.68 -6.09 -37.90
C GLU A 171 -7.54 -5.57 -36.74
N GLN A 172 -7.18 -5.80 -35.47
CA GLN A 172 -7.98 -5.51 -34.29
C GLN A 172 -7.46 -4.26 -33.57
N ALA A 173 -7.94 -3.08 -33.98
CA ALA A 173 -7.69 -1.86 -33.20
C ALA A 173 -8.40 -1.97 -31.84
N LEU A 174 -7.75 -1.46 -30.78
CA LEU A 174 -8.32 -1.35 -29.42
C LEU A 174 -9.74 -0.78 -29.41
N GLU A 175 -10.05 0.15 -30.30
CA GLU A 175 -11.37 0.77 -30.45
C GLU A 175 -12.51 -0.23 -30.73
N PHE A 176 -12.19 -1.37 -31.34
CA PHE A 176 -13.15 -2.43 -31.64
C PHE A 176 -13.11 -3.56 -30.63
N ILE A 177 -12.36 -3.44 -29.53
CA ILE A 177 -12.25 -4.48 -28.53
C ILE A 177 -13.20 -4.16 -27.38
N GLN A 178 -14.01 -5.15 -27.00
CA GLN A 178 -14.87 -5.08 -25.83
C GLN A 178 -14.49 -6.15 -24.82
N VAL A 179 -14.49 -5.81 -23.53
CA VAL A 179 -14.29 -6.80 -22.44
C VAL A 179 -15.63 -7.19 -21.82
N ASN A 180 -15.83 -8.49 -21.58
CA ASN A 180 -16.93 -8.95 -20.71
C ASN A 180 -16.54 -8.87 -19.22
N GLY A 181 -17.52 -8.99 -18.33
CA GLY A 181 -17.27 -8.93 -16.88
C GLY A 181 -16.25 -9.97 -16.36
N GLU A 182 -16.01 -11.06 -17.10
CA GLU A 182 -15.07 -12.13 -16.76
C GLU A 182 -13.63 -11.89 -17.24
N GLY A 183 -13.38 -10.77 -17.93
CA GLY A 183 -12.07 -10.39 -18.45
C GLY A 183 -11.72 -10.95 -19.83
N GLN A 184 -12.68 -11.50 -20.57
CA GLN A 184 -12.47 -11.98 -21.93
C GLN A 184 -12.65 -10.84 -22.94
N LEU A 185 -11.69 -10.69 -23.84
CA LEU A 185 -11.69 -9.70 -24.92
C LEU A 185 -12.46 -10.24 -26.15
N PHE A 186 -13.37 -9.44 -26.68
CA PHE A 186 -14.17 -9.71 -27.88
C PHE A 186 -13.90 -8.65 -28.94
N ASP A 187 -13.84 -9.06 -30.20
CA ASP A 187 -13.87 -8.12 -31.32
C ASP A 187 -15.34 -7.74 -31.62
N THR A 188 -15.66 -6.46 -31.53
CA THR A 188 -16.99 -5.90 -31.77
C THR A 188 -17.46 -6.04 -33.22
N ARG A 189 -16.55 -6.22 -34.18
CA ARG A 189 -16.88 -6.36 -35.61
C ARG A 189 -17.36 -7.77 -35.94
N THR A 190 -16.67 -8.78 -35.41
CA THR A 190 -17.00 -10.20 -35.64
C THR A 190 -17.86 -10.78 -34.53
N ARG A 191 -17.94 -10.11 -33.37
CA ARG A 191 -18.57 -10.59 -32.12
C ARG A 191 -18.01 -11.94 -31.66
N THR A 192 -16.76 -12.23 -32.01
CA THR A 192 -16.06 -13.45 -31.61
C THR A 192 -15.04 -13.14 -30.50
N PRO A 193 -14.83 -14.06 -29.56
CA PRO A 193 -13.73 -13.92 -28.59
C PRO A 193 -12.39 -13.92 -29.33
N ILE A 194 -11.47 -13.08 -28.87
CA ILE A 194 -10.11 -13.03 -29.38
C ILE A 194 -9.36 -14.24 -28.82
N ALA A 195 -8.69 -15.01 -29.69
CA ALA A 195 -7.91 -16.16 -29.26
C ALA A 195 -6.78 -15.71 -28.32
N GLY A 196 -6.77 -16.20 -27.08
CA GLY A 196 -5.79 -15.79 -26.07
C GLY A 196 -6.03 -14.39 -25.48
N GLY A 197 -7.19 -13.79 -25.74
CA GLY A 197 -7.62 -12.49 -25.21
C GLY A 197 -8.27 -12.56 -23.82
N ASP A 198 -8.03 -13.59 -23.04
CA ASP A 198 -8.56 -13.69 -21.67
C ASP A 198 -7.58 -13.06 -20.69
N LEU A 199 -7.90 -11.88 -20.14
CA LEU A 199 -7.07 -11.21 -19.13
C LEU A 199 -6.84 -12.12 -17.91
N LEU A 200 -5.59 -12.33 -17.53
CA LEU A 200 -5.27 -13.06 -16.29
C LEU A 200 -5.43 -12.15 -15.09
N ILE A 201 -6.54 -12.38 -14.39
CA ILE A 201 -6.81 -11.76 -13.10
C ILE A 201 -6.37 -12.74 -12.03
N SER A 202 -5.43 -12.30 -11.19
CA SER A 202 -4.88 -13.08 -10.10
C SER A 202 -5.44 -12.60 -8.77
N ARG A 203 -5.96 -13.52 -7.98
CA ARG A 203 -6.41 -13.31 -6.60
C ARG A 203 -5.26 -13.52 -5.64
N VAL A 204 -5.11 -12.59 -4.70
CA VAL A 204 -4.16 -12.66 -3.58
C VAL A 204 -4.95 -12.69 -2.29
N ASP A 205 -4.84 -13.80 -1.54
CA ASP A 205 -5.59 -14.00 -0.29
C ASP A 205 -5.16 -13.05 0.83
N ASN A 206 -3.85 -12.78 0.93
CA ASN A 206 -3.30 -11.83 1.88
C ASN A 206 -2.55 -10.72 1.16
N PRO A 207 -3.18 -9.55 0.96
CA PRO A 207 -2.55 -8.42 0.28
C PRO A 207 -1.27 -7.90 0.99
N ASN A 208 -1.09 -8.16 2.29
CA ASN A 208 0.11 -7.70 3.01
C ASN A 208 1.40 -8.43 2.59
N ASP A 209 1.29 -9.56 1.88
CA ASP A 209 2.45 -10.28 1.35
C ASP A 209 2.97 -9.65 0.04
N LEU A 210 2.28 -8.62 -0.46
CA LEU A 210 2.68 -7.85 -1.63
C LEU A 210 3.69 -6.77 -1.26
N LEU A 211 4.81 -6.79 -1.96
CA LEU A 211 5.86 -5.78 -1.90
C LEU A 211 5.73 -4.86 -3.11
N ARG A 212 5.87 -3.55 -2.92
CA ARG A 212 5.84 -2.57 -4.01
C ARG A 212 7.07 -2.71 -4.91
N ALA A 213 6.85 -2.77 -6.23
CA ALA A 213 7.88 -2.90 -7.27
C ALA A 213 7.99 -1.65 -8.18
N GLY A 214 7.48 -0.51 -7.70
CA GLY A 214 7.43 0.76 -8.44
C GLY A 214 6.30 0.82 -9.48
N ASN A 215 5.97 2.03 -9.95
CA ASN A 215 4.97 2.27 -11.01
C ASN A 215 3.60 1.59 -10.78
N GLY A 216 3.14 1.53 -9.53
CA GLY A 216 1.86 0.87 -9.19
C GLY A 216 1.88 -0.66 -9.24
N ARG A 217 3.04 -1.28 -9.47
CA ARG A 217 3.22 -2.73 -9.51
C ARG A 217 3.59 -3.31 -8.16
N PHE A 218 3.24 -4.56 -7.98
CA PHE A 218 3.45 -5.36 -6.79
C PHE A 218 4.11 -6.69 -7.14
N ARG A 219 4.97 -7.18 -6.26
CA ARG A 219 5.57 -8.52 -6.34
C ARG A 219 5.23 -9.25 -5.05
N LEU A 220 5.00 -10.56 -5.12
CA LEU A 220 4.81 -11.36 -3.92
C LEU A 220 6.15 -11.57 -3.21
N GLN A 221 6.13 -11.56 -1.88
CA GLN A 221 7.29 -11.92 -1.06
C GLN A 221 7.68 -13.39 -1.29
N GLN A 222 8.99 -13.67 -1.32
CA GLN A 222 9.48 -15.04 -1.42
C GLN A 222 9.02 -15.87 -0.21
N GLY A 223 8.30 -16.97 -0.47
CA GLY A 223 7.72 -17.84 0.56
C GLY A 223 6.27 -17.53 0.93
N ALA A 224 5.68 -16.47 0.38
CA ALA A 224 4.24 -16.22 0.49
C ALA A 224 3.43 -17.20 -0.39
N ALA A 225 2.14 -17.33 -0.09
CA ALA A 225 1.21 -18.06 -0.95
C ALA A 225 1.22 -17.43 -2.36
N GLN A 226 1.30 -18.27 -3.40
CA GLN A 226 1.24 -17.79 -4.78
C GLN A 226 -0.14 -17.19 -5.07
N ALA A 227 -0.18 -16.16 -5.91
CA ALA A 227 -1.46 -15.67 -6.41
C ALA A 227 -2.10 -16.76 -7.28
N THR A 228 -3.39 -16.98 -7.08
CA THR A 228 -4.16 -17.97 -7.85
C THR A 228 -5.02 -17.23 -8.87
N PRO A 229 -5.22 -17.76 -10.09
CA PRO A 229 -6.21 -17.20 -11.00
C PRO A 229 -7.59 -17.14 -10.32
N VAL A 230 -8.33 -16.04 -10.56
CA VAL A 230 -9.68 -15.85 -10.03
C VAL A 230 -10.59 -17.02 -10.46
N ALA A 231 -11.32 -17.59 -9.51
CA ALA A 231 -12.23 -18.71 -9.75
C ALA A 231 -13.64 -18.24 -10.12
N ALA A 232 -14.40 -19.07 -10.85
CA ALA A 232 -15.81 -18.84 -11.12
C ALA A 232 -16.62 -18.94 -9.80
N GLY A 233 -16.81 -17.80 -9.13
CA GLY A 233 -17.42 -17.72 -7.79
C GLY A 233 -16.84 -16.59 -6.94
N ASP A 234 -15.64 -16.12 -7.25
CA ASP A 234 -15.11 -14.89 -6.71
C ASP A 234 -15.87 -13.71 -7.36
N ALA A 235 -16.38 -12.78 -6.55
CA ALA A 235 -17.09 -11.60 -7.05
C ALA A 235 -16.10 -10.56 -7.59
N VAL A 236 -15.56 -10.86 -8.78
CA VAL A 236 -14.63 -10.02 -9.53
C VAL A 236 -15.24 -9.70 -10.88
N GLU A 237 -15.30 -8.41 -11.20
CA GLU A 237 -15.83 -7.90 -12.46
C GLU A 237 -14.80 -6.97 -13.11
N VAL A 238 -14.51 -7.18 -14.39
CA VAL A 238 -13.72 -6.24 -15.20
C VAL A 238 -14.68 -5.27 -15.89
N ARG A 239 -14.43 -3.97 -15.72
CA ARG A 239 -15.12 -2.92 -16.46
C ARG A 239 -14.18 -2.18 -17.37
N GLN A 240 -14.58 -2.03 -18.63
CA GLN A 240 -13.86 -1.27 -19.63
C GLN A 240 -14.34 0.19 -19.68
N GLY A 241 -13.48 1.11 -20.10
CA GLY A 241 -13.76 2.54 -20.21
C GLY A 241 -13.74 3.25 -18.87
N VAL A 242 -13.21 2.59 -17.83
CA VAL A 242 -13.17 3.07 -16.44
C VAL A 242 -11.77 2.80 -15.90
N LEU A 243 -11.21 3.73 -15.13
CA LEU A 243 -9.98 3.54 -14.38
C LEU A 243 -10.25 3.64 -12.87
N GLU A 244 -9.57 2.81 -12.09
CA GLU A 244 -9.49 3.00 -10.64
C GLU A 244 -8.51 4.14 -10.33
N ARG A 245 -8.96 5.17 -9.61
CA ARG A 245 -8.11 6.24 -9.10
C ARG A 245 -7.35 5.78 -7.86
N SER A 246 -6.28 6.49 -7.53
CA SER A 246 -5.61 6.33 -6.23
C SER A 246 -6.61 6.45 -5.09
N ASN A 247 -6.49 5.59 -4.08
CA ASN A 247 -7.29 5.67 -2.85
C ASN A 247 -6.73 6.69 -1.83
N VAL A 248 -5.87 7.62 -2.29
CA VAL A 248 -5.30 8.68 -1.47
C VAL A 248 -6.25 9.87 -1.42
N ASP A 249 -6.69 10.23 -0.21
CA ASP A 249 -7.39 11.48 0.03
C ASP A 249 -6.38 12.64 0.19
N SER A 250 -6.44 13.63 -0.71
CA SER A 250 -5.55 14.79 -0.68
C SER A 250 -5.78 15.69 0.53
N ALA A 251 -7.03 15.89 0.94
CA ALA A 251 -7.38 16.76 2.04
C ALA A 251 -6.85 16.18 3.36
N GLN A 252 -7.10 14.88 3.57
CA GLN A 252 -6.59 14.17 4.74
C GLN A 252 -5.06 14.11 4.73
N SER A 253 -4.45 13.83 3.57
CA SER A 253 -2.98 13.81 3.43
C SER A 253 -2.34 15.16 3.77
N MET A 254 -2.94 16.29 3.37
CA MET A 254 -2.43 17.62 3.76
C MET A 254 -2.52 17.86 5.27
N VAL A 255 -3.59 17.41 5.93
CA VAL A 255 -3.74 17.49 7.39
C VAL A 255 -2.67 16.64 8.09
N ASP A 256 -2.45 15.43 7.60
CA ASP A 256 -1.43 14.52 8.14
C ASP A 256 -0.01 15.04 7.94
N MET A 257 0.28 15.64 6.79
CA MET A 257 1.57 16.30 6.50
C MET A 257 1.81 17.46 7.47
N MET A 258 0.82 18.33 7.65
CA MET A 258 0.91 19.47 8.57
C MET A 258 1.04 19.03 10.04
N THR A 259 0.38 17.93 10.40
CA THR A 259 0.47 17.36 11.75
C THR A 259 1.85 16.80 12.01
N ALA A 260 2.42 16.04 11.06
CA ALA A 260 3.77 15.52 11.14
C ALA A 260 4.81 16.65 11.20
N TYR A 261 4.65 17.69 10.36
CA TYR A 261 5.52 18.86 10.35
C TYR A 261 5.47 19.63 11.70
N ARG A 262 4.29 19.88 12.26
CA ARG A 262 4.15 20.52 13.58
C ARG A 262 4.75 19.68 14.70
N ALA A 263 4.58 18.36 14.65
CA ALA A 263 5.18 17.45 15.62
C ALA A 263 6.71 17.42 15.50
N TYR A 264 7.25 17.50 14.28
CA TYR A 264 8.69 17.65 14.04
C TYR A 264 9.22 18.97 14.62
N GLU A 265 8.56 20.11 14.36
CA GLU A 265 8.94 21.41 14.94
C GLU A 265 8.90 21.40 16.48
N ALA A 266 7.91 20.74 17.07
CA ALA A 266 7.81 20.59 18.52
C ALA A 266 9.01 19.81 19.09
N ASN A 267 9.38 18.70 18.46
CA ASN A 267 10.55 17.92 18.87
C ASN A 267 11.87 18.69 18.65
N GLN A 268 11.98 19.48 17.59
CA GLN A 268 13.15 20.34 17.36
C GLN A 268 13.29 21.40 18.46
N LYS A 269 12.20 22.02 18.90
CA LYS A 269 12.19 22.97 20.04
C LYS A 269 12.62 22.29 21.34
N MET A 270 12.23 21.03 21.57
CA MET A 270 12.68 20.25 22.72
C MET A 270 14.20 20.03 22.70
N VAL A 271 14.76 19.71 21.54
CA VAL A 271 16.23 19.57 21.39
C VAL A 271 16.94 20.89 21.68
N GLN A 272 16.45 22.01 21.13
CA GLN A 272 17.01 23.33 21.42
C GLN A 272 16.90 23.71 22.90
N PHE A 273 15.81 23.31 23.57
CA PHE A 273 15.66 23.53 25.00
C PHE A 273 16.70 22.74 25.79
N TYR A 274 16.89 21.46 25.48
CA TYR A 274 17.94 20.65 26.11
C TYR A 274 19.33 21.23 25.88
N ASP A 275 19.64 21.67 24.66
CA ASP A 275 20.92 22.30 24.32
C ASP A 275 21.14 23.59 25.14
N LYS A 276 20.14 24.48 25.23
CA LYS A 276 20.22 25.67 26.08
C LYS A 276 20.38 25.35 27.57
N THR A 277 19.73 24.29 28.08
CA THR A 277 19.91 23.89 29.48
C THR A 277 21.31 23.32 29.75
N LEU A 278 21.89 22.61 28.77
CA LEU A 278 23.27 22.13 28.84
C LEU A 278 24.26 23.28 28.80
N ASP A 279 24.07 24.24 27.89
CA ASP A 279 24.92 25.43 27.76
C ASP A 279 24.96 26.24 29.08
N LYS A 280 23.80 26.46 29.69
CA LYS A 280 23.73 27.09 31.02
C LYS A 280 24.40 26.27 32.12
N ALA A 281 24.19 24.96 32.14
CA ALA A 281 24.83 24.09 33.13
C ALA A 281 26.37 24.13 33.02
N VAL A 282 26.90 24.13 31.80
CA VAL A 282 28.35 24.17 31.57
C VAL A 282 28.93 25.56 31.90
N ASN A 283 28.33 26.63 31.40
CA ASN A 283 28.91 27.98 31.49
C ASN A 283 28.59 28.72 32.79
N GLU A 284 27.42 28.50 33.39
CA GLU A 284 26.99 29.24 34.59
C GLU A 284 27.27 28.46 35.88
N VAL A 285 27.11 27.12 35.87
CA VAL A 285 27.28 26.28 37.07
C VAL A 285 28.69 25.67 37.15
N GLY A 286 29.30 25.34 36.00
CA GLY A 286 30.66 24.79 35.92
C GLY A 286 31.79 25.81 36.10
N ARG A 287 31.47 27.10 36.22
CA ARG A 287 32.47 28.17 36.40
C ARG A 287 32.94 28.20 37.86
N VAL A 288 33.91 27.35 38.19
CA VAL A 288 34.73 27.42 39.41
C VAL A 288 36.00 28.19 39.11
#